data_AF-A0A839YGW2-F1
#
_entry.id   AF-A0A839YGW2-F1
#
_cell.length_a   1.000
_cell.length_b   1.000
_cell.length_c   1.000
_cell.angle_alpha   90.00
_cell.angle_beta   90.00
_cell.angle_gamma   90.00
#
_symmetry.space_group_name_H-M   'P 1'
#
loop_
_entity.id
_entity.type
_entity.pdbx_description
1 polymer ?
#
loop_
_entity_poly.entity_id
_entity_poly.type
_entity_poly.pdbx_seq_one_letter_code
_entity_poly.pdbx_strand_id
1 'polypeptide(L)'
;MNRRPVMPEVVVDVRTPQGGRNSPLMLIYGEAGSDPLRSGTLAPDQRIAQCQTVGSRCVSPAARREFAMPRQGPQSLQIRLFNGAGNPIVGAVTWSGSWHPSQVRLTCDLRITDVRSACAVSSYTA
;
A
#
# COMPACT_ATOMS: atom_id res chain seq x y z
N MET A 1 21.98 -4.51 15.13
CA MET A 1 20.53 -4.22 15.01
C MET A 1 20.34 -3.25 13.86
N ASN A 2 19.56 -3.60 12.84
CA ASN A 2 19.40 -2.77 11.64
C ASN A 2 18.09 -1.98 11.72
N ARG A 3 18.15 -0.68 11.40
CA ARG A 3 16.97 0.19 11.34
C ARG A 3 16.19 -0.10 10.06
N ARG A 4 14.95 -0.56 10.19
CA ARG A 4 14.04 -0.90 9.08
C ARG A 4 12.90 0.11 8.98
N PRO A 5 12.36 0.39 7.78
CA PRO A 5 11.29 1.36 7.64
C PRO A 5 9.98 0.82 8.21
N VAL A 6 9.28 1.59 9.05
CA VAL A 6 7.96 1.17 9.56
C VAL A 6 6.89 1.17 8.48
N MET A 7 7.09 2.01 7.45
CA MET A 7 6.32 2.04 6.23
C MET A 7 7.30 1.91 5.06
N PRO A 8 7.20 0.86 4.22
CA PRO A 8 8.07 0.71 3.07
C PRO A 8 7.93 1.89 2.11
N GLU A 9 8.92 2.07 1.24
CA GLU A 9 8.66 2.81 0.02
C GLU A 9 7.64 2.02 -0.80
N VAL A 10 6.57 2.68 -1.26
CA VAL A 10 5.53 2.02 -2.04
C VAL A 10 5.48 2.65 -3.42
N VAL A 11 5.68 1.81 -4.43
CA VAL A 11 5.55 2.20 -5.84
C VAL A 11 4.30 1.54 -6.39
N VAL A 12 3.33 2.32 -6.84
CA VAL A 12 2.09 1.81 -7.44
C VAL A 12 2.06 2.20 -8.92
N ASP A 13 2.08 1.21 -9.80
CA ASP A 13 1.79 1.40 -11.21
C ASP A 13 0.28 1.26 -11.42
N VAL A 14 -0.39 2.34 -11.77
CA VAL A 14 -1.85 2.49 -11.76
C VAL A 14 -2.39 2.63 -13.18
N ARG A 15 -3.37 1.80 -13.54
CA ARG A 15 -4.25 2.02 -14.71
C ARG A 15 -5.57 2.59 -14.22
N THR A 16 -5.94 3.78 -14.70
CA THR A 16 -7.18 4.44 -14.32
C THR A 16 -8.13 4.53 -15.52
N PRO A 17 -9.46 4.54 -15.30
CA PRO A 17 -10.43 4.72 -16.39
C PRO A 17 -10.27 6.07 -17.11
N GLN A 18 -9.75 7.08 -16.42
CA GLN A 18 -9.70 8.47 -16.89
C GLN A 18 -8.33 8.88 -17.44
N GLY A 19 -7.41 7.93 -17.69
CA GLY A 19 -6.15 8.19 -18.39
C GLY A 19 -5.30 9.30 -17.75
N GLY A 20 -4.66 9.00 -16.61
CA GLY A 20 -3.58 9.86 -16.08
C GLY A 20 -4.00 11.07 -15.24
N ARG A 21 -5.21 11.08 -14.67
CA ARG A 21 -5.55 12.07 -13.62
C ARG A 21 -4.64 11.89 -12.41
N ASN A 22 -4.08 13.01 -11.92
CA ASN A 22 -3.29 13.08 -10.69
C ASN A 22 -4.19 12.86 -9.45
N SER A 23 -4.70 11.65 -9.28
CA SER A 23 -5.46 11.22 -8.13
C SER A 23 -4.52 10.97 -6.95
N PRO A 24 -4.68 11.67 -5.82
CA PRO A 24 -3.96 11.33 -4.61
C PRO A 24 -4.48 9.98 -4.07
N LEU A 25 -3.54 9.12 -3.71
CA LEU A 25 -3.80 7.81 -3.11
C LEU A 25 -3.37 7.84 -1.65
N MET A 26 -4.21 7.24 -0.81
CA MET A 26 -3.87 6.90 0.56
C MET A 26 -3.53 5.42 0.61
N LEU A 27 -2.40 5.12 1.23
CA LEU A 27 -1.85 3.78 1.36
C LEU A 27 -1.87 3.40 2.83
N ILE A 28 -2.50 2.28 3.17
CA ILE A 28 -2.51 1.74 4.53
C ILE A 28 -1.80 0.41 4.49
N TYR A 29 -0.59 0.38 5.02
CA TYR A 29 0.20 -0.83 5.21
C TYR A 29 -0.15 -1.45 6.56
N GLY A 30 -0.38 -2.76 6.59
CA GLY A 30 -0.63 -3.53 7.80
C GLY A 30 0.32 -4.73 7.90
N GLU A 31 0.74 -5.01 9.13
CA GLU A 31 1.46 -6.24 9.46
C GLU A 31 0.45 -7.34 9.85
N ALA A 32 0.96 -8.54 10.13
CA ALA A 32 0.16 -9.70 10.57
C ALA A 32 -0.98 -10.16 9.64
N GLY A 33 -1.07 -9.65 8.41
CA GLY A 33 -1.99 -10.15 7.39
C GLY A 33 -3.47 -9.84 7.65
N SER A 34 -3.78 -8.76 8.37
CA SER A 34 -5.16 -8.32 8.55
C SER A 34 -5.85 -8.10 7.20
N ASP A 35 -7.17 -8.41 7.12
CA ASP A 35 -7.95 -8.21 5.89
C ASP A 35 -7.93 -6.72 5.49
N PRO A 36 -7.26 -6.35 4.38
CA PRO A 36 -7.13 -4.95 3.96
C PRO A 36 -8.45 -4.30 3.55
N LEU A 37 -9.53 -5.08 3.41
CA LEU A 37 -10.85 -4.54 3.11
C LEU A 37 -11.66 -4.17 4.35
N ARG A 38 -11.19 -4.49 5.56
CA ARG A 38 -11.86 -4.02 6.77
C ARG A 38 -11.73 -2.49 6.88
N SER A 39 -12.86 -1.80 6.86
CA SER A 39 -12.97 -0.39 7.23
C SER A 39 -13.15 -0.27 8.74
N GLY A 40 -12.51 0.73 9.36
CA GLY A 40 -12.60 0.94 10.81
C GLY A 40 -11.42 1.75 11.35
N THR A 41 -11.33 1.82 12.68
CA THR A 41 -10.16 2.40 13.36
C THR A 41 -8.91 1.63 12.99
N LEU A 42 -7.83 2.37 12.68
CA LEU A 42 -6.56 1.75 12.32
C LEU A 42 -6.03 0.93 13.50
N ALA A 43 -5.62 -0.31 13.21
CA ALA A 43 -4.97 -1.15 14.19
C ALA A 43 -3.56 -0.60 14.54
N PRO A 44 -3.00 -0.89 15.73
CA PRO A 44 -1.72 -0.36 16.16
C PRO A 44 -0.52 -0.70 15.25
N ASP A 45 -0.65 -1.74 14.43
CA ASP A 45 0.33 -2.20 13.45
C ASP A 45 0.11 -1.62 12.04
N GLN A 46 -0.93 -0.82 11.84
CA GLN A 46 -1.20 -0.16 10.57
C GLN A 46 -0.47 1.17 10.44
N ARG A 47 0.00 1.48 9.24
CA ARG A 47 0.77 2.68 8.90
C ARG A 47 0.17 3.33 7.66
N ILE A 48 0.03 4.65 7.70
CA ILE A 48 -0.52 5.42 6.59
C ILE A 48 0.60 6.14 5.86
N ALA A 49 0.57 6.09 4.54
CA ALA A 49 1.27 7.03 3.70
C ALA A 49 0.36 7.57 2.61
N GLN A 50 0.85 8.58 1.91
CA GLN A 50 0.17 9.15 0.75
C GLN A 50 1.13 9.19 -0.43
N CYS A 51 0.58 9.12 -1.63
CA CYS A 51 1.29 9.46 -2.84
C CYS A 51 0.34 10.13 -3.82
N GLN A 52 0.88 10.94 -4.72
CA GLN A 52 0.12 11.51 -5.82
C GLN A 52 0.48 10.74 -7.08
N THR A 53 -0.53 10.30 -7.83
CA THR A 53 -0.28 9.72 -9.16
C THR A 53 0.22 10.81 -10.10
N VAL A 54 1.28 10.50 -10.85
CA VAL A 54 1.79 11.28 -11.98
C VAL A 54 1.74 10.36 -13.18
N GLY A 55 0.81 10.61 -14.10
CA GLY A 55 0.49 9.65 -15.17
C GLY A 55 -0.02 8.33 -14.61
N SER A 56 0.68 7.23 -14.92
CA SER A 56 0.34 5.87 -14.45
C SER A 56 1.15 5.41 -13.24
N ARG A 57 1.79 6.32 -12.48
CA ARG A 57 2.68 5.94 -11.38
C ARG A 57 2.47 6.79 -10.14
N CYS A 58 2.49 6.15 -8.98
CA CYS A 58 2.45 6.76 -7.66
C CYS A 58 3.66 6.27 -6.87
N VAL A 59 4.43 7.17 -6.26
CA VAL A 59 5.55 6.79 -5.40
C VAL A 59 5.34 7.42 -4.04
N SER A 60 5.28 6.58 -3.00
CA SER A 60 5.25 7.00 -1.61
C SER A 60 6.60 6.68 -0.98
N PRO A 61 7.36 7.68 -0.51
CA PRO A 61 8.67 7.43 0.08
C PRO A 61 8.54 6.64 1.39
N ALA A 62 9.57 5.86 1.72
CA ALA A 62 9.62 5.16 3.00
C ALA A 62 9.53 6.14 4.19
N ALA A 63 8.79 5.76 5.23
CA ALA A 63 8.67 6.57 6.44
C ALA A 63 9.84 6.34 7.42
N ARG A 64 9.68 6.86 8.63
CA ARG A 64 10.61 6.72 9.77
C ARG A 64 11.12 5.27 9.89
N ARG A 65 12.40 5.12 10.19
CA ARG A 65 13.00 3.80 10.46
C ARG A 65 12.99 3.52 11.96
N GLU A 66 12.60 2.30 12.33
CA GLU A 66 12.58 1.83 13.71
C GLU A 66 13.43 0.57 13.88
N PHE A 67 13.77 0.28 15.13
CA PHE A 67 14.42 -0.98 15.49
C PHE A 67 13.38 -2.09 15.46
N ALA A 68 13.50 -2.99 14.48
CA ALA A 68 12.63 -4.14 14.35
C ALA A 68 13.48 -5.41 14.25
N MET A 69 13.04 -6.48 14.92
CA MET A 69 13.62 -7.80 14.72
C MET A 69 13.19 -8.33 13.34
N PRO A 70 14.08 -9.07 12.63
CA PRO A 70 13.68 -9.77 11.42
C PRO A 70 12.51 -10.70 11.73
N ARG A 71 11.38 -10.46 11.08
CA ARG A 71 10.19 -11.30 11.16
C ARG A 71 9.68 -11.58 9.76
N GLN A 72 9.30 -12.81 9.51
CA GLN A 72 8.53 -13.16 8.32
C GLN A 72 7.07 -13.34 8.70
N GLY A 73 6.19 -13.00 7.77
CA GLY A 73 4.76 -13.20 7.96
C GLY A 73 3.93 -12.56 6.87
N PRO A 74 2.60 -12.68 6.99
CA PRO A 74 1.69 -12.01 6.10
C PRO A 74 1.69 -10.50 6.37
N GLN A 75 1.43 -9.76 5.31
CA GLN A 75 1.42 -8.31 5.23
C GLN A 75 0.28 -7.93 4.31
N SER A 76 -0.25 -6.73 4.49
CA SER A 76 -1.33 -6.21 3.63
C SER A 76 -1.09 -4.76 3.27
N LEU A 77 -1.62 -4.38 2.12
CA LEU A 77 -1.67 -2.98 1.72
C LEU A 77 -3.04 -2.68 1.13
N GLN A 78 -3.69 -1.67 1.70
CA GLN A 78 -4.95 -1.12 1.26
C GLN A 78 -4.70 0.20 0.54
N ILE A 79 -5.33 0.37 -0.62
CA ILE A 79 -5.23 1.56 -1.46
C ILE A 79 -6.59 2.24 -1.49
N ARG A 80 -6.60 3.52 -1.14
CA ARG A 80 -7.79 4.37 -1.10
C ARG A 80 -7.61 5.59 -2.00
N LEU A 81 -8.69 6.05 -2.61
CA LEU A 81 -8.71 7.38 -3.22
C LEU A 81 -8.78 8.43 -2.13
N PHE A 82 -7.88 9.41 -2.14
CA PHE A 82 -7.89 10.51 -1.17
C PHE A 82 -8.70 11.68 -1.71
N ASN A 83 -10.03 11.55 -1.68
CA ASN A 83 -10.96 12.53 -2.25
C ASN A 83 -11.83 13.25 -1.20
N GLY A 84 -11.61 13.00 0.09
CA GLY A 84 -12.40 13.57 1.19
C GLY A 84 -13.79 12.94 1.38
N ALA A 85 -14.33 12.26 0.37
CA ALA A 85 -15.63 11.57 0.41
C ALA A 85 -15.51 10.16 1.02
N GLY A 86 -15.10 10.07 2.28
CA GLY A 86 -14.91 8.79 3.00
C GLY A 86 -13.72 7.95 2.53
N ASN A 87 -12.98 8.43 1.53
CA ASN A 87 -11.78 7.84 0.94
C ASN A 87 -11.98 6.37 0.54
N PRO A 88 -12.74 6.08 -0.53
CA PRO A 88 -13.14 4.72 -0.86
C PRO A 88 -11.94 3.81 -1.15
N ILE A 89 -12.08 2.54 -0.78
CA ILE A 89 -11.09 1.51 -1.08
C ILE A 89 -11.18 1.18 -2.56
N VAL A 90 -10.06 1.28 -3.26
CA VAL A 90 -9.97 1.03 -4.72
C VAL A 90 -8.98 -0.07 -5.09
N GLY A 91 -8.20 -0.54 -4.13
CA GLY A 91 -7.39 -1.73 -4.29
C GLY A 91 -6.93 -2.28 -2.96
N ALA A 92 -6.62 -3.56 -2.93
CA ALA A 92 -6.03 -4.19 -1.78
C ALA A 92 -5.15 -5.37 -2.20
N VAL A 93 -4.09 -5.61 -1.44
CA VAL A 93 -3.20 -6.76 -1.64
C VAL A 93 -2.80 -7.35 -0.30
N THR A 94 -2.55 -8.66 -0.30
CA THR A 94 -1.88 -9.37 0.78
C THR A 94 -0.72 -10.16 0.21
N TRP A 95 0.36 -10.27 0.96
CA TRP A 95 1.51 -11.11 0.59
C TRP A 95 2.26 -11.59 1.84
N SER A 96 3.08 -12.61 1.68
CA SER A 96 3.97 -13.11 2.72
C SER A 96 5.41 -12.75 2.40
N GLY A 97 6.16 -12.29 3.40
CA GLY A 97 7.56 -11.92 3.24
C GLY A 97 8.19 -11.37 4.51
N SER A 98 9.38 -10.78 4.40
CA SER A 98 9.98 -10.03 5.51
C SER A 98 9.08 -8.84 5.85
N TRP A 99 8.72 -8.71 7.12
CA TRP A 99 8.14 -7.48 7.64
C TRP A 99 9.11 -6.32 7.45
N HIS A 100 8.56 -5.12 7.30
CA HIS A 100 9.31 -3.90 7.02
C HIS A 100 10.25 -4.02 5.79
N PRO A 101 9.72 -4.37 4.60
CA PRO A 101 10.51 -4.33 3.38
C PRO A 101 11.01 -2.90 3.12
N SER A 102 12.15 -2.76 2.45
CA SER A 102 12.67 -1.46 2.03
C SER A 102 11.79 -0.82 0.95
N GLN A 103 11.23 -1.65 0.05
CA GLN A 103 10.33 -1.22 -1.01
C GLN A 103 9.29 -2.30 -1.33
N VAL A 104 8.08 -1.88 -1.69
CA VAL A 104 7.02 -2.72 -2.26
C VAL A 104 6.51 -2.09 -3.54
N ARG A 105 6.47 -2.88 -4.62
CA ARG A 105 5.92 -2.43 -5.91
C ARG A 105 4.64 -3.17 -6.25
N LEU A 106 3.60 -2.39 -6.55
CA LEU A 106 2.27 -2.87 -6.87
C LEU A 106 1.90 -2.51 -8.30
N THR A 107 1.12 -3.37 -8.94
CA THR A 107 0.41 -3.06 -10.17
C THR A 107 -1.08 -3.07 -9.88
N CYS A 108 -1.77 -1.98 -10.21
CA CYS A 108 -3.18 -1.80 -9.94
C CYS A 108 -3.94 -1.38 -11.20
N ASP A 109 -5.08 -2.00 -11.43
CA ASP A 109 -6.05 -1.62 -12.45
C ASP A 109 -7.35 -1.15 -11.77
N LEU A 110 -7.44 0.15 -11.54
CA LEU A 110 -8.58 0.77 -10.87
C LEU A 110 -9.84 0.84 -11.73
N ARG A 111 -9.82 0.24 -12.93
CA ARG A 111 -11.01 0.01 -13.75
C ARG A 111 -11.78 -1.24 -13.30
N ILE A 112 -11.10 -2.15 -12.60
CA ILE A 112 -11.70 -3.36 -12.05
C ILE A 112 -12.54 -2.99 -10.82
N THR A 113 -13.81 -3.37 -10.82
CA THR A 113 -14.74 -3.06 -9.72
C THR A 113 -14.48 -3.91 -8.47
N ASP A 114 -13.99 -5.15 -8.63
CA ASP A 114 -13.60 -5.98 -7.50
C ASP A 114 -12.24 -5.53 -6.93
N VAL A 115 -12.31 -4.86 -5.78
CA VAL A 115 -11.17 -4.27 -5.07
C VAL A 115 -10.10 -5.31 -4.71
N ARG A 116 -10.47 -6.58 -4.47
CA ARG A 116 -9.50 -7.64 -4.11
C ARG A 116 -8.64 -8.06 -5.29
N SER A 117 -9.17 -7.97 -6.50
CA SER A 117 -8.46 -8.35 -7.74
C SER A 117 -7.95 -7.14 -8.53
N ALA A 118 -8.26 -5.92 -8.08
CA ALA A 118 -7.78 -4.69 -8.69
C ALA A 118 -6.27 -4.46 -8.57
N CYS A 119 -5.59 -5.10 -7.61
CA CYS A 119 -4.15 -4.90 -7.39
C CYS A 119 -3.41 -6.23 -7.16
N ALA A 120 -2.13 -6.25 -7.51
CA ALA A 120 -1.22 -7.35 -7.23
C ALA A 120 0.17 -6.83 -6.84
N VAL A 121 0.86 -7.58 -5.97
CA VAL A 121 2.28 -7.33 -5.68
C VAL A 121 3.10 -7.80 -6.86
N SER A 122 3.85 -6.88 -7.47
CA SER A 122 4.76 -7.21 -8.58
C SER A 122 6.16 -7.60 -8.09
N SER A 123 6.65 -6.94 -7.04
CA SER A 123 7.95 -7.21 -6.40
C SER A 123 8.04 -6.51 -5.05
N TYR A 124 8.96 -6.94 -4.20
CA TYR A 124 9.33 -6.23 -2.97
C TYR A 124 10.81 -6.51 -2.64
N THR A 125 11.45 -5.57 -1.94
CA THR A 125 12.85 -5.66 -1.50
C THR A 125 12.88 -5.72 0.03
N ALA A 126 13.60 -6.68 0.59
CA ALA A 126 13.71 -6.88 2.04
C ALA A 126 14.60 -5.85 2.75
#